data_AF-A0A3D5BPD5-F1
#
_entry.id   AF-A0A3D5BPD5-F1
#
_cell.length_a   1.000
_cell.length_b   1.000
_cell.length_c   1.000
_cell.angle_alpha   90.00
_cell.angle_beta   90.00
_cell.angle_gamma   90.00
#
_symmetry.space_group_name_H-M   'P 1'
#
loop_
_entity.id
_entity.type
_entity.pdbx_description
1 polymer ?
#
loop_
_entity_poly.entity_id
_entity_poly.type
_entity_poly.pdbx_seq_one_letter_code
_entity_poly.pdbx_strand_id
1 'polypeptide(L)'
;APPRNLAGLKAWILANPGRFTHPQPPDFTGSAFIRQVFYATTGGHGQYMAGLDKALYAEKSPAAWAWLNEVKPALWRAGATYPKDAAALDTLFARGEIDMGMSYHPAHAQMKILEKTYPDTVRTFVLEEGAIFNTHFTAVPFNAPNKAGAMVLADFLMSPEAQLSKFVPANWGDMPALEISKLPADKAAAFRAVDLGPATLSFEELSARAVPEIPSGYLELLENDWETHVLGQ
;
A
#
# COMPACT_ATOMS: atom_id res chain seq x y z
N ALA A 1 16.77 -4.98 -12.45
CA ALA A 1 16.50 -3.90 -11.48
C ALA A 1 14.98 -3.73 -11.35
N PRO A 2 14.45 -3.36 -10.19
CA PRO A 2 13.01 -3.12 -10.04
C PRO A 2 12.55 -1.92 -10.89
N PRO A 3 11.29 -1.89 -11.35
CA PRO A 3 10.70 -0.74 -12.01
C PRO A 3 10.79 0.52 -11.16
N ARG A 4 11.21 1.64 -11.75
CA ARG A 4 11.33 2.93 -11.05
C ARG A 4 10.06 3.78 -11.10
N ASN A 5 9.26 3.59 -12.13
CA ASN A 5 8.08 4.40 -12.41
C ASN A 5 7.03 3.53 -13.11
N LEU A 6 5.82 4.08 -13.30
CA LEU A 6 4.69 3.34 -13.85
C LEU A 6 4.93 2.89 -15.30
N ALA A 7 5.68 3.67 -16.08
CA ALA A 7 6.08 3.28 -17.44
C ALA A 7 7.02 2.07 -17.42
N GLY A 8 8.01 2.06 -16.51
CA GLY A 8 8.90 0.93 -16.29
C GLY A 8 8.15 -0.30 -15.77
N LEU A 9 7.12 -0.11 -14.93
CA LEU A 9 6.30 -1.20 -14.44
C LEU A 9 5.50 -1.84 -15.59
N LYS A 10 4.87 -1.02 -16.44
CA LYS A 10 4.21 -1.49 -17.66
C LYS A 10 5.16 -2.31 -18.53
N ALA A 11 6.34 -1.76 -18.85
CA ALA A 11 7.32 -2.45 -19.66
C ALA A 11 7.75 -3.80 -19.05
N TRP A 12 7.93 -3.84 -17.73
CA TRP A 12 8.23 -5.08 -17.02
C TRP A 12 7.08 -6.09 -17.10
N ILE A 13 5.84 -5.67 -16.89
CA ILE A 13 4.66 -6.56 -16.97
C ILE A 13 4.54 -7.17 -18.37
N LEU A 14 4.65 -6.35 -19.42
CA LEU A 14 4.55 -6.80 -20.81
C LEU A 14 5.69 -7.75 -21.20
N ALA A 15 6.88 -7.55 -20.65
CA ALA A 15 8.03 -8.44 -20.86
C ALA A 15 7.96 -9.74 -20.04
N ASN A 16 7.13 -9.79 -19.00
CA ASN A 16 7.03 -10.92 -18.06
C ASN A 16 5.56 -11.37 -17.92
N PRO A 17 4.94 -11.89 -19.00
CA PRO A 17 3.53 -12.23 -18.99
C PRO A 17 3.21 -13.29 -17.92
N GLY A 18 2.15 -13.05 -17.17
CA GLY A 18 1.67 -13.91 -16.09
C GLY A 18 2.34 -13.67 -14.73
N ARG A 19 3.38 -12.82 -14.65
CA ARG A 19 4.22 -12.64 -13.46
C ARG A 19 3.82 -11.45 -12.58
N PHE A 20 2.73 -10.76 -12.90
CA PHE A 20 2.18 -9.64 -12.15
C PHE A 20 0.66 -9.74 -12.02
N THR A 21 0.11 -9.32 -10.89
CA THR A 21 -1.31 -9.01 -10.75
C THR A 21 -1.52 -8.10 -9.54
N HIS A 22 -2.75 -7.65 -9.34
CA HIS A 22 -3.17 -6.89 -8.16
C HIS A 22 -4.49 -7.48 -7.62
N PRO A 23 -4.82 -7.28 -6.33
CA PRO A 23 -6.13 -7.66 -5.83
C PRO A 23 -7.24 -6.92 -6.58
N GLN A 24 -8.39 -7.56 -6.80
CA GLN A 24 -9.53 -6.88 -7.38
C GLN A 24 -10.10 -5.84 -6.39
N PRO A 25 -10.38 -4.60 -6.82
CA PRO A 25 -11.24 -3.69 -6.07
C PRO A 25 -12.59 -4.37 -5.74
N PRO A 26 -13.24 -4.05 -4.59
CA PRO A 26 -12.88 -3.01 -3.62
C PRO A 26 -11.93 -3.51 -2.51
N ASP A 27 -11.06 -4.50 -2.78
CA ASP A 27 -9.98 -4.82 -1.84
C ASP A 27 -9.14 -3.57 -1.56
N PHE A 28 -8.81 -3.34 -0.29
CA PHE A 28 -8.10 -2.14 0.15
C PHE A 28 -6.79 -1.89 -0.60
N THR A 29 -5.99 -2.95 -0.81
CA THR A 29 -4.69 -2.86 -1.51
C THR A 29 -4.88 -2.82 -3.02
N GLY A 30 -5.84 -3.59 -3.55
CA GLY A 30 -6.26 -3.52 -4.95
C GLY A 30 -6.69 -2.12 -5.37
N SER A 31 -7.60 -1.51 -4.61
CA SER A 31 -8.07 -0.14 -4.84
C SER A 31 -6.93 0.88 -4.74
N ALA A 32 -5.95 0.67 -3.86
CA ALA A 32 -4.75 1.50 -3.79
C ALA A 32 -3.91 1.43 -5.06
N PHE A 33 -3.74 0.24 -5.63
CA PHE A 33 -3.06 0.11 -6.90
C PHE A 33 -3.78 0.86 -8.03
N ILE A 34 -5.11 0.82 -8.07
CA ILE A 34 -5.89 1.61 -9.04
C ILE A 34 -5.68 3.11 -8.82
N ARG A 35 -5.70 3.59 -7.57
CA ARG A 35 -5.40 4.98 -7.23
C ARG A 35 -3.97 5.38 -7.62
N GLN A 36 -2.99 4.49 -7.42
CA GLN A 36 -1.59 4.69 -7.79
C GLN A 36 -1.44 4.85 -9.31
N VAL A 37 -2.09 3.99 -10.09
CA VAL A 37 -2.14 4.10 -11.56
C VAL A 37 -2.81 5.41 -11.95
N PHE A 38 -3.95 5.73 -11.34
CA PHE A 38 -4.70 6.95 -11.63
C PHE A 38 -3.84 8.19 -11.40
N TYR A 39 -3.16 8.34 -10.26
CA TYR A 39 -2.26 9.46 -10.03
C TYR A 39 -1.12 9.54 -11.03
N ALA A 40 -0.46 8.42 -11.30
CA ALA A 40 0.70 8.40 -12.20
C ALA A 40 0.32 8.71 -13.67
N THR A 41 -0.88 8.32 -14.13
CA THR A 41 -1.32 8.58 -15.51
C THR A 41 -1.97 9.95 -15.71
N THR A 42 -2.34 10.65 -14.63
CA THR A 42 -3.15 11.88 -14.71
C THR A 42 -2.43 13.15 -14.24
N GLY A 43 -1.16 13.05 -13.87
CA GLY A 43 -0.34 14.19 -13.44
C GLY A 43 -0.29 14.42 -11.93
N GLY A 44 -0.61 13.39 -11.14
CA GLY A 44 -0.41 13.37 -9.69
C GLY A 44 -1.63 13.78 -8.87
N HIS A 45 -1.47 13.65 -7.54
CA HIS A 45 -2.58 13.72 -6.58
C HIS A 45 -3.15 15.13 -6.37
N GLY A 46 -2.36 16.20 -6.54
CA GLY A 46 -2.70 17.55 -6.09
C GLY A 46 -4.03 18.10 -6.62
N GLN A 47 -4.39 17.76 -7.86
CA GLN A 47 -5.63 18.21 -8.51
C GLN A 47 -6.90 17.58 -7.92
N TYR A 48 -6.79 16.51 -7.14
CA TYR A 48 -7.93 15.75 -6.59
C TYR A 48 -8.24 16.08 -5.13
N MET A 49 -7.46 16.97 -4.49
CA MET A 49 -7.50 17.16 -3.04
C MET A 49 -8.65 18.06 -2.57
N ALA A 50 -9.33 18.77 -3.48
CA ALA A 50 -10.44 19.68 -3.15
C ALA A 50 -11.81 18.98 -2.99
N GLY A 51 -11.83 17.64 -2.96
CA GLY A 51 -13.05 16.84 -3.01
C GLY A 51 -13.43 16.45 -4.44
N LEU A 52 -14.50 15.67 -4.58
CA LEU A 52 -14.90 15.08 -5.86
C LEU A 52 -15.33 16.15 -6.87
N ASP A 53 -14.53 16.33 -7.92
CA ASP A 53 -14.92 16.94 -9.19
C ASP A 53 -15.17 15.83 -10.23
N LYS A 54 -16.44 15.63 -10.56
CA LYS A 54 -16.88 14.61 -11.53
C LYS A 54 -16.47 14.94 -12.97
N ALA A 55 -16.36 16.22 -13.34
CA ALA A 55 -15.96 16.60 -14.69
C ALA A 55 -14.46 16.32 -14.88
N LEU A 56 -13.65 16.70 -13.89
CA LEU A 56 -12.23 16.35 -13.87
C LEU A 56 -12.03 14.83 -13.87
N TYR A 57 -12.81 14.09 -13.08
CA TYR A 57 -12.76 12.62 -13.09
C TYR A 57 -13.01 12.05 -14.49
N ALA A 58 -14.11 12.45 -15.13
CA ALA A 58 -14.50 11.96 -16.45
C ALA A 58 -13.47 12.30 -17.55
N GLU A 59 -12.80 13.45 -17.42
CA GLU A 59 -11.71 13.83 -18.32
C GLU A 59 -10.47 12.95 -18.12
N LYS A 60 -10.11 12.63 -16.86
CA LYS A 60 -8.82 12.03 -16.51
C LYS A 60 -8.85 10.50 -16.43
N SER A 61 -9.93 9.88 -15.96
CA SER A 61 -10.02 8.43 -15.75
C SER A 61 -9.76 7.56 -16.98
N PRO A 62 -10.08 7.98 -18.23
CA PRO A 62 -9.74 7.19 -19.42
C PRO A 62 -8.25 6.85 -19.54
N ALA A 63 -7.35 7.72 -19.06
CA ALA A 63 -5.91 7.46 -19.11
C ALA A 63 -5.48 6.30 -18.20
N ALA A 64 -6.12 6.16 -17.04
CA ALA A 64 -5.89 5.04 -16.13
C ALA A 64 -6.43 3.72 -16.70
N TRP A 65 -7.64 3.75 -17.27
CA TRP A 65 -8.24 2.57 -17.89
C TRP A 65 -7.46 2.09 -19.11
N ALA A 66 -6.98 3.01 -19.94
CA ALA A 66 -6.11 2.68 -21.07
C ALA A 66 -4.83 1.96 -20.58
N TRP A 67 -4.20 2.46 -19.51
CA TRP A 67 -3.01 1.82 -18.94
C TRP A 67 -3.30 0.40 -18.42
N LEU A 68 -4.39 0.23 -17.65
CA LEU A 68 -4.78 -1.06 -17.08
C LEU A 68 -5.13 -2.09 -18.15
N ASN A 69 -5.86 -1.68 -19.19
CA ASN A 69 -6.24 -2.56 -20.30
C ASN A 69 -5.05 -2.93 -21.19
N GLU A 70 -4.04 -2.07 -21.32
CA GLU A 70 -2.82 -2.40 -22.07
C GLU A 70 -2.00 -3.51 -21.38
N VAL A 71 -1.92 -3.50 -20.04
CA VAL A 71 -1.21 -4.54 -19.29
C VAL A 71 -2.04 -5.80 -19.04
N LYS A 72 -3.39 -5.69 -19.05
CA LYS A 72 -4.32 -6.78 -18.70
C LYS A 72 -3.98 -8.12 -19.35
N PRO A 73 -3.72 -8.22 -20.68
CA PRO A 73 -3.42 -9.51 -21.32
C PRO A 73 -2.13 -10.18 -20.81
N ALA A 74 -1.22 -9.41 -20.23
CA ALA A 74 0.04 -9.88 -19.67
C ALA A 74 -0.03 -10.13 -18.15
N LEU A 75 -1.17 -9.88 -17.49
CA LEU A 75 -1.33 -10.18 -16.07
C LEU A 75 -1.40 -11.70 -15.81
N TRP A 76 -1.27 -12.09 -14.55
CA TRP A 76 -1.54 -13.46 -14.09
C TRP A 76 -2.90 -13.95 -14.62
N ARG A 77 -2.90 -15.13 -15.23
CA ARG A 77 -4.06 -15.69 -15.96
C ARG A 77 -4.65 -14.74 -17.02
N ALA A 78 -3.80 -13.98 -17.71
CA ALA A 78 -4.17 -13.00 -18.74
C ALA A 78 -5.21 -11.97 -18.27
N GLY A 79 -5.25 -11.68 -16.95
CA GLY A 79 -6.22 -10.76 -16.37
C GLY A 79 -7.66 -11.26 -16.38
N ALA A 80 -7.89 -12.56 -16.60
CA ALA A 80 -9.22 -13.17 -16.55
C ALA A 80 -9.75 -13.32 -15.11
N THR A 81 -8.85 -13.40 -14.14
CA THR A 81 -9.17 -13.46 -12.70
C THR A 81 -8.09 -12.73 -11.90
N TYR A 82 -8.48 -12.17 -10.76
CA TYR A 82 -7.60 -11.45 -9.85
C TYR A 82 -7.64 -12.10 -8.46
N PRO A 83 -6.58 -11.99 -7.64
CA PRO A 83 -6.67 -12.34 -6.23
C PRO A 83 -7.77 -11.53 -5.55
N LYS A 84 -8.51 -12.17 -4.64
CA LYS A 84 -9.64 -11.54 -3.95
C LYS A 84 -9.21 -10.48 -2.91
N ASP A 85 -7.99 -10.59 -2.39
CA ASP A 85 -7.44 -9.76 -1.33
C ASP A 85 -5.91 -9.83 -1.30
N ALA A 86 -5.28 -9.00 -0.47
CA ALA A 86 -3.83 -8.98 -0.28
C ALA A 86 -3.25 -10.34 0.20
N ALA A 87 -3.99 -11.11 1.01
CA ALA A 87 -3.52 -12.41 1.48
C ALA A 87 -3.48 -13.46 0.35
N ALA A 88 -4.45 -13.40 -0.58
CA ALA A 88 -4.42 -14.21 -1.78
C ALA A 88 -3.26 -13.81 -2.70
N LEU A 89 -2.96 -12.51 -2.84
CA LEU A 89 -1.78 -12.03 -3.57
C LEU A 89 -0.49 -12.55 -2.94
N ASP A 90 -0.35 -12.46 -1.62
CA ASP A 90 0.81 -12.98 -0.89
C ASP A 90 1.02 -14.48 -1.14
N THR A 91 -0.08 -15.24 -1.24
CA THR A 91 -0.03 -16.68 -1.52
C THR A 91 0.51 -16.94 -2.93
N LEU A 92 0.10 -16.15 -3.93
CA LEU A 92 0.63 -16.25 -5.30
C LEU A 92 2.14 -15.95 -5.31
N PHE A 93 2.56 -14.90 -4.62
CA PHE A 93 3.96 -14.53 -4.53
C PHE A 93 4.80 -15.59 -3.83
N ALA A 94 4.34 -16.11 -2.67
CA ALA A 94 5.03 -17.16 -1.93
C ALA A 94 5.19 -18.46 -2.72
N ARG A 95 4.25 -18.76 -3.63
CA ARG A 95 4.31 -19.92 -4.54
C ARG A 95 5.14 -19.65 -5.80
N GLY A 96 5.66 -18.44 -5.97
CA GLY A 96 6.40 -18.03 -7.16
C GLY A 96 5.54 -17.96 -8.41
N GLU A 97 4.22 -17.80 -8.29
CA GLU A 97 3.32 -17.59 -9.43
C GLU A 97 3.46 -16.19 -10.03
N ILE A 98 3.80 -15.21 -9.19
CA ILE A 98 4.10 -13.82 -9.54
C ILE A 98 5.43 -13.39 -8.92
N ASP A 99 6.11 -12.40 -9.51
CA ASP A 99 7.42 -11.92 -9.03
C ASP A 99 7.36 -10.56 -8.33
N MET A 100 6.18 -9.93 -8.31
CA MET A 100 5.94 -8.69 -7.57
C MET A 100 4.60 -8.74 -6.85
N GLY A 101 4.63 -8.43 -5.56
CA GLY A 101 3.46 -8.15 -4.74
C GLY A 101 3.35 -6.66 -4.42
N MET A 102 2.35 -6.32 -3.60
CA MET A 102 2.14 -4.96 -3.11
C MET A 102 1.58 -5.02 -1.70
N SER A 103 1.91 -4.04 -0.88
CA SER A 103 1.44 -3.96 0.51
C SER A 103 1.43 -2.51 0.97
N TYR A 104 0.50 -2.19 1.86
CA TYR A 104 0.51 -0.95 2.63
C TYR A 104 1.49 -0.96 3.79
N HIS A 105 1.93 -2.15 4.21
CA HIS A 105 2.70 -2.31 5.41
C HIS A 105 4.22 -2.22 5.11
N PRO A 106 4.94 -1.21 5.63
CA PRO A 106 6.34 -0.97 5.27
C PRO A 106 7.26 -2.17 5.49
N ALA A 107 7.05 -2.93 6.57
CA ALA A 107 7.87 -4.10 6.88
C ALA A 107 7.33 -5.43 6.32
N HIS A 108 6.32 -5.41 5.44
CA HIS A 108 5.65 -6.61 4.93
C HIS A 108 6.61 -7.69 4.42
N ALA A 109 7.49 -7.32 3.48
CA ALA A 109 8.44 -8.25 2.90
C ALA A 109 9.39 -8.82 3.95
N GLN A 110 9.87 -7.99 4.88
CA GLN A 110 10.75 -8.44 5.97
C GLN A 110 10.03 -9.43 6.89
N MET A 111 8.78 -9.15 7.27
CA MET A 111 7.99 -10.07 8.08
C MET A 111 7.82 -11.43 7.39
N LYS A 112 7.50 -11.43 6.09
CA LYS A 112 7.36 -12.67 5.31
C LYS A 112 8.67 -13.46 5.21
N ILE A 113 9.82 -12.78 5.18
CA ILE A 113 11.14 -13.41 5.28
C ILE A 113 11.34 -14.04 6.65
N LEU A 114 11.01 -13.34 7.74
CA LEU A 114 11.10 -13.88 9.11
C LEU A 114 10.19 -15.09 9.33
N GLU A 115 9.00 -15.07 8.72
CA GLU A 115 8.04 -16.19 8.67
C GLU A 115 8.51 -17.36 7.77
N LYS A 116 9.61 -17.18 7.03
CA LYS A 116 10.15 -18.13 6.04
C LYS A 116 9.17 -18.45 4.90
N THR A 117 8.25 -17.53 4.63
CA THR A 117 7.30 -17.65 3.50
C THR A 117 7.86 -17.03 2.23
N TYR A 118 8.71 -16.00 2.36
CA TYR A 118 9.44 -15.38 1.25
C TYR A 118 10.95 -15.68 1.34
N PRO A 119 11.66 -15.75 0.20
CA PRO A 119 13.11 -15.86 0.19
C PRO A 119 13.76 -14.56 0.67
N ASP A 120 14.96 -14.67 1.25
CA ASP A 120 15.75 -13.55 1.76
C ASP A 120 16.25 -12.57 0.67
N THR A 121 16.01 -12.88 -0.61
CA THR A 121 16.31 -12.05 -1.77
C THR A 121 15.22 -11.01 -2.08
N VAL A 122 14.05 -11.07 -1.44
CA VAL A 122 12.95 -10.12 -1.68
C VAL A 122 13.30 -8.73 -1.15
N ARG A 123 13.00 -7.70 -1.93
CA ARG A 123 13.23 -6.29 -1.57
C ARG A 123 12.01 -5.45 -1.91
N THR A 124 11.76 -4.43 -1.09
CA THR A 124 10.70 -3.44 -1.30
C THR A 124 11.21 -2.27 -2.14
N PHE A 125 10.36 -1.71 -2.99
CA PHE A 125 10.61 -0.48 -3.72
C PHE A 125 9.33 0.36 -3.83
N VAL A 126 9.49 1.64 -4.13
CA VAL A 126 8.40 2.60 -4.36
C VAL A 126 8.58 3.27 -5.73
N LEU A 127 7.48 3.71 -6.34
CA LEU A 127 7.52 4.38 -7.64
C LEU A 127 7.85 5.88 -7.51
N GLU A 128 8.44 6.44 -8.55
CA GLU A 128 8.85 7.85 -8.59
C GLU A 128 7.67 8.81 -8.59
N GLU A 129 6.54 8.43 -9.19
CA GLU A 129 5.28 9.21 -9.20
C GLU A 129 4.61 9.27 -7.82
N GLY A 130 5.08 8.46 -6.87
CA GLY A 130 4.63 8.43 -5.49
C GLY A 130 4.30 7.03 -5.00
N ALA A 131 4.01 6.92 -3.71
CA ALA A 131 3.47 5.75 -3.04
C ALA A 131 2.38 6.22 -2.09
N ILE A 132 1.17 5.68 -2.24
CA ILE A 132 0.04 6.06 -1.39
C ILE A 132 0.38 5.76 0.07
N PHE A 133 0.22 6.77 0.89
CA PHE A 133 0.49 6.72 2.31
C PHE A 133 -0.78 7.08 3.09
N ASN A 134 -1.03 6.34 4.16
CA ASN A 134 -2.10 6.63 5.10
C ASN A 134 -1.67 6.34 6.53
N THR A 135 -2.52 6.75 7.46
CA THR A 135 -2.39 6.51 8.88
C THR A 135 -3.64 5.81 9.36
N HIS A 136 -3.50 4.81 10.23
CA HIS A 136 -4.63 4.23 10.93
C HIS A 136 -4.85 4.92 12.28
N PHE A 137 -6.11 4.88 12.75
CA PHE A 137 -6.54 5.54 13.98
C PHE A 137 -7.39 4.59 14.80
N THR A 138 -7.27 4.69 16.12
CA THR A 138 -8.22 4.08 17.05
C THR A 138 -9.37 5.04 17.31
N ALA A 139 -10.61 4.56 17.19
CA ALA A 139 -11.80 5.35 17.49
C ALA A 139 -12.63 4.71 18.60
N VAL A 140 -13.29 5.54 19.43
CA VAL A 140 -14.27 5.09 20.42
C VAL A 140 -15.67 5.39 19.90
N PRO A 141 -16.47 4.38 19.54
CA PRO A 141 -17.84 4.60 19.08
C PRO A 141 -18.70 5.34 20.12
N PHE A 142 -19.62 6.19 19.66
CA PHE A 142 -20.49 6.97 20.56
C PHE A 142 -21.33 6.08 21.49
N ASN A 143 -21.67 4.88 21.04
CA ASN A 143 -22.44 3.87 21.76
C ASN A 143 -21.58 2.81 22.46
N ALA A 144 -20.26 3.01 22.57
CA ALA A 144 -19.39 2.08 23.29
C ALA A 144 -19.84 1.94 24.76
N PRO A 145 -20.05 0.70 25.26
CA PRO A 145 -20.57 0.45 26.61
C PRO A 145 -19.53 0.75 27.69
N ASN A 146 -18.24 0.71 27.36
CA ASN A 146 -17.13 1.04 28.28
C ASN A 146 -16.18 2.07 27.65
N LYS A 147 -16.58 3.34 27.65
CA LYS A 147 -15.77 4.44 27.09
C LYS A 147 -14.46 4.65 27.87
N ALA A 148 -14.50 4.56 29.20
CA ALA A 148 -13.31 4.76 30.03
C ALA A 148 -12.23 3.72 29.74
N GLY A 149 -12.60 2.45 29.64
CA GLY A 149 -11.68 1.37 29.26
C GLY A 149 -11.10 1.56 27.85
N ALA A 150 -11.92 2.01 26.90
CA ALA A 150 -11.44 2.29 25.55
C ALA A 150 -10.41 3.44 25.52
N MET A 151 -10.60 4.49 26.34
CA MET A 151 -9.63 5.59 26.47
C MET A 151 -8.32 5.12 27.11
N VAL A 152 -8.36 4.25 28.13
CA VAL A 152 -7.15 3.65 28.71
C VAL A 152 -6.37 2.82 27.69
N LEU A 153 -7.07 2.04 26.86
CA LEU A 153 -6.41 1.29 25.79
C LEU A 153 -5.78 2.23 24.75
N ALA A 154 -6.48 3.29 24.35
CA ALA A 154 -5.93 4.26 23.39
C ALA A 154 -4.67 4.95 23.93
N ASP A 155 -4.66 5.34 25.21
CA ASP A 155 -3.49 5.90 25.89
C ASP A 155 -2.32 4.91 25.93
N PHE A 156 -2.59 3.66 26.31
CA PHE A 156 -1.59 2.59 26.30
C PHE A 156 -0.99 2.36 24.90
N LEU A 157 -1.82 2.32 23.85
CA LEU A 157 -1.36 2.12 22.48
C LEU A 157 -0.42 3.24 22.02
N MET A 158 -0.54 4.44 22.59
CA MET A 158 0.36 5.57 22.31
C MET A 158 1.60 5.62 23.23
N SER A 159 1.74 4.69 24.18
CA SER A 159 2.95 4.62 25.01
C SER A 159 4.21 4.32 24.19
N PRO A 160 5.40 4.82 24.59
CA PRO A 160 6.66 4.48 23.93
C PRO A 160 6.91 2.97 23.87
N GLU A 161 6.51 2.22 24.89
CA GLU A 161 6.68 0.77 24.98
C GLU A 161 5.81 0.04 23.95
N ALA A 162 4.52 0.40 23.84
CA ALA A 162 3.62 -0.21 22.87
C ALA A 162 4.04 0.13 21.44
N GLN A 163 4.43 1.38 21.18
CA GLN A 163 4.89 1.82 19.87
C GLN A 163 6.23 1.20 19.46
N LEU A 164 7.15 1.00 20.41
CA LEU A 164 8.41 0.29 20.15
C LEU A 164 8.13 -1.19 19.84
N SER A 165 7.28 -1.84 20.62
CA SER A 165 6.88 -3.23 20.37
C SER A 165 6.22 -3.39 19.00
N LYS A 166 5.34 -2.46 18.61
CA LYS A 166 4.74 -2.38 17.29
C LYS A 166 5.80 -2.22 16.19
N PHE A 167 6.83 -1.39 16.40
CA PHE A 167 7.85 -1.07 15.40
C PHE A 167 8.79 -2.23 15.07
N VAL A 168 8.94 -3.21 15.97
CA VAL A 168 9.81 -4.37 15.76
C VAL A 168 9.19 -5.34 14.72
N PRO A 169 9.88 -5.65 13.59
CA PRO A 169 9.35 -6.53 12.54
C PRO A 169 8.98 -7.95 13.00
N ALA A 170 9.66 -8.48 14.01
CA ALA A 170 9.33 -9.80 14.57
C ALA A 170 7.98 -9.83 15.33
N ASN A 171 7.37 -8.67 15.58
CA ASN A 171 6.08 -8.56 16.25
C ASN A 171 5.00 -8.01 15.31
N TRP A 172 5.11 -6.75 14.91
CA TRP A 172 4.19 -6.13 13.94
C TRP A 172 4.96 -5.40 12.83
N GLY A 173 6.03 -4.67 13.13
CA GLY A 173 6.86 -4.01 12.10
C GLY A 173 6.24 -2.76 11.48
N ASP A 174 5.26 -2.15 12.14
CA ASP A 174 4.59 -0.97 11.62
C ASP A 174 5.18 0.32 12.22
N MET A 175 5.22 1.39 11.42
CA MET A 175 5.91 2.62 11.77
C MET A 175 5.27 3.28 13.02
N PRO A 176 6.07 3.86 13.92
CA PRO A 176 5.54 4.49 15.12
C PRO A 176 4.81 5.80 14.79
N ALA A 177 3.77 6.10 15.55
CA ALA A 177 3.06 7.40 15.48
C ALA A 177 3.74 8.49 16.33
N LEU A 178 4.77 8.13 17.10
CA LEU A 178 5.47 9.03 18.01
C LEU A 178 6.59 9.79 17.31
N GLU A 179 6.75 11.05 17.68
CA GLU A 179 7.92 11.84 17.30
C GLU A 179 9.13 11.41 18.16
N ILE A 180 9.94 10.51 17.61
CA ILE A 180 11.03 9.83 18.35
C ILE A 180 12.05 10.81 18.96
N SER A 181 12.27 11.97 18.33
CA SER A 181 13.17 13.02 18.82
C SER A 181 12.69 13.69 20.11
N LYS A 182 11.39 13.59 20.46
CA LYS A 182 10.80 14.14 21.68
C LYS A 182 10.75 13.16 22.84
N LEU A 183 11.17 11.91 22.63
CA LEU A 183 11.19 10.89 23.68
C LEU A 183 12.40 11.06 24.61
N PRO A 184 12.33 10.55 25.86
CA PRO A 184 13.50 10.36 26.70
C PRO A 184 14.63 9.63 25.96
N ALA A 185 15.89 9.98 26.28
CA ALA A 185 17.05 9.56 25.49
C ALA A 185 17.20 8.04 25.38
N ASP A 186 16.88 7.30 26.45
CA ASP A 186 16.88 5.84 26.50
C ASP A 186 15.84 5.24 25.55
N LYS A 187 14.61 5.78 25.55
CA LYS A 187 13.53 5.35 24.65
C LYS A 187 13.87 5.66 23.21
N ALA A 188 14.31 6.89 22.92
CA ALA A 188 14.70 7.29 21.57
C ALA A 188 15.84 6.43 21.02
N ALA A 189 16.81 6.04 21.88
CA ALA A 189 17.87 5.12 21.50
C ALA A 189 17.33 3.72 21.18
N ALA A 190 16.35 3.23 21.93
CA ALA A 190 15.73 1.93 21.66
C ALA A 190 15.04 1.89 20.28
N PHE A 191 14.31 2.95 19.89
CA PHE A 191 13.74 3.04 18.54
C PHE A 191 14.79 3.04 17.44
N ARG A 192 15.89 3.81 17.61
CA ARG A 192 16.99 3.86 16.62
C ARG A 192 17.76 2.55 16.50
N ALA A 193 17.71 1.70 17.51
CA ALA A 193 18.38 0.41 17.53
C ALA A 193 17.56 -0.71 16.87
N VAL A 194 16.29 -0.46 16.49
CA VAL A 194 15.46 -1.46 15.81
C VAL A 194 16.03 -1.71 14.41
N ASP A 195 16.41 -2.96 14.16
CA ASP A 195 16.73 -3.43 12.83
C ASP A 195 15.43 -3.76 12.09
N LEU A 196 15.10 -2.94 11.09
CA LEU A 196 13.96 -3.15 10.21
C LEU A 196 14.22 -4.21 9.15
N GLY A 197 15.44 -4.69 9.01
CA GLY A 197 15.85 -5.69 8.05
C GLY A 197 16.01 -5.15 6.63
N PRO A 198 16.74 -5.87 5.76
CA PRO A 198 17.13 -5.38 4.44
C PRO A 198 15.99 -5.29 3.43
N ALA A 199 14.82 -5.87 3.72
CA ALA A 199 13.65 -5.82 2.85
C ALA A 199 12.71 -4.63 3.17
N THR A 200 13.01 -3.83 4.19
CA THR A 200 12.22 -2.66 4.60
C THR A 200 12.94 -1.38 4.23
N LEU A 201 12.26 -0.50 3.50
CA LEU A 201 12.78 0.83 3.18
C LEU A 201 12.80 1.70 4.43
N SER A 202 13.74 2.64 4.48
CA SER A 202 13.81 3.62 5.55
C SER A 202 12.59 4.56 5.53
N PHE A 203 12.31 5.18 6.68
CA PHE A 203 11.25 6.19 6.78
C PHE A 203 11.50 7.38 5.84
N GLU A 204 12.76 7.77 5.64
CA GLU A 204 13.14 8.85 4.71
C GLU A 204 12.79 8.48 3.26
N GLU A 205 13.16 7.28 2.82
CA GLU A 205 12.86 6.80 1.46
C GLU A 205 11.35 6.71 1.19
N LEU A 206 10.59 6.19 2.16
CA LEU A 206 9.13 6.10 2.06
C LEU A 206 8.48 7.49 2.06
N SER A 207 8.89 8.36 2.98
CA SER A 207 8.32 9.70 3.13
C SER A 207 8.62 10.59 1.93
N ALA A 208 9.79 10.44 1.29
CA ALA A 208 10.16 11.17 0.08
C ALA A 208 9.23 10.90 -1.12
N ARG A 209 8.48 9.79 -1.09
CA ARG A 209 7.53 9.39 -2.14
C ARG A 209 6.09 9.36 -1.66
N ALA A 210 5.81 9.66 -0.40
CA ALA A 210 4.48 9.59 0.15
C ALA A 210 3.52 10.55 -0.57
N VAL A 211 2.39 10.02 -1.04
CA VAL A 211 1.26 10.80 -1.56
C VAL A 211 0.00 10.45 -0.76
N PRO A 212 -0.92 11.41 -0.56
CA PRO A 212 -2.12 11.17 0.25
C PRO A 212 -3.07 10.18 -0.44
N GLU A 213 -3.99 9.62 0.35
CA GLU A 213 -5.18 8.97 -0.18
C GLU A 213 -6.04 9.97 -0.96
N ILE A 214 -6.76 9.45 -1.96
CA ILE A 214 -7.73 10.25 -2.71
C ILE A 214 -9.01 10.44 -1.88
N PRO A 215 -9.73 11.57 -2.00
CA PRO A 215 -11.03 11.72 -1.36
C PRO A 215 -12.00 10.59 -1.74
N SER A 216 -12.82 10.14 -0.78
CA SER A 216 -13.66 8.94 -0.91
C SER A 216 -14.60 8.96 -2.11
N GLY A 217 -15.11 10.14 -2.50
CA GLY A 217 -15.98 10.26 -3.68
C GLY A 217 -15.30 9.87 -4.99
N TYR A 218 -13.98 10.09 -5.13
CA TYR A 218 -13.24 9.57 -6.29
C TYR A 218 -12.98 8.08 -6.16
N LEU A 219 -12.72 7.59 -4.95
CA LEU A 219 -12.49 6.16 -4.70
C LEU A 219 -13.69 5.33 -5.14
N GLU A 220 -14.89 5.71 -4.70
CA GLU A 220 -16.13 5.03 -5.08
C GLU A 220 -16.31 4.97 -6.60
N LEU A 221 -15.98 6.04 -7.33
CA LEU A 221 -16.04 6.03 -8.79
C LEU A 221 -14.99 5.11 -9.41
N LEU A 222 -13.74 5.16 -8.94
CA LEU A 222 -12.65 4.31 -9.45
C LEU A 222 -12.94 2.81 -9.26
N GLU A 223 -13.51 2.41 -8.13
CA GLU A 223 -13.84 1.01 -7.86
C GLU A 223 -14.96 0.50 -8.78
N ASN A 224 -16.04 1.28 -8.91
CA ASN A 224 -17.17 0.94 -9.79
C ASN A 224 -16.77 0.93 -11.27
N ASP A 225 -15.99 1.92 -11.71
CA ASP A 225 -15.56 2.04 -13.09
C ASP A 225 -14.52 0.98 -13.47
N TRP A 226 -13.69 0.52 -12.53
CA TRP A 226 -12.77 -0.58 -12.79
C TRP A 226 -13.52 -1.85 -13.20
N GLU A 227 -14.65 -2.17 -12.55
CA GLU A 227 -15.48 -3.32 -12.91
C GLU A 227 -15.98 -3.21 -14.36
N THR A 228 -16.42 -2.01 -14.75
CA THR A 228 -16.98 -1.75 -16.09
C THR A 228 -15.92 -1.67 -17.19
N HIS A 229 -14.82 -0.96 -16.92
CA HIS A 229 -13.82 -0.60 -17.91
C HIS A 229 -12.62 -1.54 -17.97
N VAL A 230 -12.40 -2.36 -16.94
CA VAL A 230 -11.27 -3.30 -16.88
C VAL A 230 -11.76 -4.73 -16.75
N LEU A 231 -12.60 -5.07 -15.77
CA LEU A 231 -13.05 -6.46 -15.59
C LEU A 231 -13.95 -6.91 -16.75
N GLY A 232 -14.92 -6.08 -17.13
CA GLY A 232 -15.92 -6.38 -18.17
C GLY A 232 -15.45 -6.33 -19.62
N GLN A 233 -14.17 -6.01 -19.89
CA GLN A 233 -13.57 -5.98 -21.24
C GLN A 233 -12.91 -7.31 -21.60
#